data_AF-A0A2N5UM37-F1
#
_entry.id   AF-A0A2N5UM37-F1
#
_cell.length_a   1.000
_cell.length_b   1.000
_cell.length_c   1.000
_cell.angle_alpha   90.00
_cell.angle_beta   90.00
_cell.angle_gamma   90.00
#
_symmetry.space_group_name_H-M   'P 1'
#
loop_
_entity.id
_entity.type
_entity.pdbx_description
1 polymer ?
#
loop_
_entity_poly.entity_id
_entity_poly.type
_entity_poly.pdbx_seq_one_letter_code
_entity_poly.pdbx_strand_id
1 'polypeptide(L)'
;MKIIKNPTLMFDGNNFTAFLKQYEREARVFELDEYAMAMQIGRFVKTEELKQELEAMDGYDDAQWDILRPSMMELWGERDNTILHTQQDLIDLSGKLAKKGELATVQEYKTYLGKFSAILTYLIKNEQLRAREDASYQFLTAFSPTSQKNIKRALVTQQQLPKGPDGSSKPPKWEHVIAAAEARYELKNQDSPTSVDSRSQIR
;
A
#
# COMPACT_ATOMS: atom_id res chain seq x y z
N MET A 1 0.29 -4.79 -38.10
CA MET A 1 -0.06 -4.29 -36.76
C MET A 1 0.98 -4.76 -35.76
N LYS A 2 1.61 -3.85 -35.00
CA LYS A 2 2.53 -4.22 -33.92
C LYS A 2 1.72 -4.82 -32.76
N ILE A 3 2.33 -5.74 -32.00
CA ILE A 3 1.63 -6.49 -30.96
C ILE A 3 2.34 -6.29 -29.62
N ILE A 4 1.60 -5.86 -28.59
CA ILE A 4 2.13 -5.80 -27.23
C ILE A 4 2.34 -7.24 -26.72
N LYS A 5 3.53 -7.49 -26.16
CA LYS A 5 3.92 -8.79 -25.59
C LYS A 5 4.35 -8.62 -24.13
N ASN A 6 3.38 -8.32 -23.26
CA ASN A 6 3.61 -8.24 -21.83
C ASN A 6 2.71 -9.24 -21.09
N PRO A 7 3.21 -10.43 -20.69
CA PRO A 7 2.41 -11.45 -20.03
C PRO A 7 1.96 -11.07 -18.61
N THR A 8 2.55 -10.02 -18.03
CA THR A 8 2.19 -9.53 -16.69
C THR A 8 1.11 -8.45 -16.72
N LEU A 9 0.81 -7.90 -17.89
CA LEU A 9 -0.24 -6.89 -18.10
C LEU A 9 -1.59 -7.60 -18.24
N MET A 10 -2.21 -8.01 -17.14
CA MET A 10 -3.47 -8.75 -17.20
C MET A 10 -4.50 -8.16 -16.24
N PHE A 11 -5.65 -7.74 -16.78
CA PHE A 11 -6.81 -7.27 -16.03
C PHE A 11 -7.63 -8.44 -15.50
N ASP A 12 -7.87 -8.44 -14.19
CA ASP A 12 -8.61 -9.49 -13.49
C ASP A 12 -9.86 -8.99 -12.77
N GLY A 13 -10.35 -7.82 -13.17
CA GLY A 13 -11.53 -7.19 -12.57
C GLY A 13 -11.20 -6.21 -11.45
N ASN A 14 -9.93 -6.10 -11.02
CA ASN A 14 -9.51 -5.16 -9.98
C ASN A 14 -8.58 -4.08 -10.53
N ASN A 15 -8.73 -2.85 -10.04
CA ASN A 15 -7.82 -1.72 -10.32
C ASN A 15 -7.62 -1.46 -11.83
N PHE A 16 -8.74 -1.39 -12.56
CA PHE A 16 -8.86 -1.13 -13.97
C PHE A 16 -8.10 0.14 -14.41
N THR A 17 -8.17 1.23 -13.64
CA THR A 17 -7.48 2.50 -13.93
C THR A 17 -5.96 2.30 -13.99
N ALA A 18 -5.39 1.53 -13.07
CA ALA A 18 -3.96 1.22 -13.08
C ALA A 18 -3.60 0.30 -14.26
N PHE A 19 -4.44 -0.70 -14.54
CA PHE A 19 -4.28 -1.56 -15.70
C PHE A 19 -4.30 -0.77 -17.02
N LEU A 20 -5.32 0.06 -17.23
CA LEU A 20 -5.53 0.86 -18.44
C LEU A 20 -4.36 1.82 -18.66
N LYS A 21 -3.90 2.50 -17.61
CA LYS A 21 -2.73 3.38 -17.66
C LYS A 21 -1.46 2.65 -18.10
N GLN A 22 -1.26 1.41 -17.62
CA GLN A 22 -0.11 0.60 -18.04
C GLN A 22 -0.27 0.12 -19.48
N TYR A 23 -1.47 -0.27 -19.90
CA TYR A 23 -1.78 -0.65 -21.28
C TYR A 23 -1.50 0.49 -22.27
N GLU A 24 -2.00 1.70 -21.99
CA GLU A 24 -1.75 2.89 -22.82
C GLU A 24 -0.26 3.24 -22.92
N ARG A 25 0.50 3.05 -21.82
CA ARG A 25 1.95 3.25 -21.81
C ARG A 25 2.65 2.24 -22.74
N GLU A 26 2.29 0.96 -22.67
CA GLU A 26 2.84 -0.06 -23.57
C GLU A 26 2.45 0.23 -25.02
N ALA A 27 1.19 0.58 -25.28
CA ALA A 27 0.72 0.97 -26.61
C ALA A 27 1.56 2.11 -27.19
N ARG A 28 1.94 3.11 -26.39
CA ARG A 28 2.85 4.19 -26.79
C ARG A 28 4.25 3.70 -27.12
N VAL A 29 4.82 2.82 -26.31
CA VAL A 29 6.17 2.23 -26.55
C VAL A 29 6.18 1.42 -27.84
N PHE A 30 5.10 0.69 -28.11
CA PHE A 30 4.91 -0.05 -29.34
C PHE A 30 4.37 0.81 -30.49
N GLU A 31 4.15 2.11 -30.30
CA GLU A 31 3.59 3.05 -31.28
C GLU A 31 2.32 2.49 -31.96
N LEU A 32 1.39 1.99 -31.16
CA LEU A 32 0.08 1.57 -31.65
C LEU A 32 -0.78 2.80 -31.96
N ASP A 33 -1.59 2.69 -33.01
CA ASP A 33 -2.72 3.59 -33.22
C ASP A 33 -3.94 3.13 -32.40
N GLU A 34 -4.95 4.00 -32.32
CA GLU A 34 -6.17 3.76 -31.56
C GLU A 34 -6.92 2.50 -32.01
N TYR A 35 -6.97 2.25 -33.32
CA TYR A 35 -7.55 1.02 -33.87
C TYR A 35 -6.83 -0.24 -33.35
N ALA A 36 -5.48 -0.26 -33.41
CA ALA A 36 -4.69 -1.36 -32.90
C ALA A 36 -4.78 -1.52 -31.38
N MET A 37 -5.05 -0.44 -30.63
CA MET A 37 -5.32 -0.48 -29.21
C MET A 37 -6.66 -1.15 -28.90
N ALA A 38 -7.74 -0.79 -29.59
CA ALA A 38 -9.04 -1.42 -29.38
C ALA A 38 -9.00 -2.91 -29.75
N MET A 39 -8.36 -3.27 -30.88
CA MET A 39 -8.20 -4.65 -31.32
C MET A 39 -7.41 -5.56 -30.36
N GLN A 40 -6.54 -4.99 -29.52
CA GLN A 40 -5.64 -5.78 -28.68
C GLN A 40 -6.06 -5.87 -27.22
N ILE A 41 -6.90 -4.96 -26.72
CA ILE A 41 -7.15 -4.86 -25.27
C ILE A 41 -7.78 -6.13 -24.69
N GLY A 42 -8.65 -6.82 -25.43
CA GLY A 42 -9.28 -8.08 -24.99
C GLY A 42 -8.29 -9.21 -24.71
N ARG A 43 -7.08 -9.16 -25.29
CA ARG A 43 -6.01 -10.16 -25.03
C ARG A 43 -5.45 -10.07 -23.61
N PHE A 44 -5.66 -8.94 -22.95
CA PHE A 44 -5.13 -8.65 -21.63
C PHE A 44 -6.22 -8.81 -20.55
N VAL A 45 -7.37 -9.38 -20.88
CA VAL A 45 -8.45 -9.68 -19.94
C VAL A 45 -8.40 -11.15 -19.51
N LYS A 46 -8.35 -11.42 -18.19
CA LYS A 46 -8.09 -12.77 -17.65
C LYS A 46 -9.27 -13.74 -17.75
N THR A 47 -10.47 -13.28 -17.42
CA THR A 47 -11.64 -14.17 -17.26
C THR A 47 -12.60 -14.04 -18.43
N GLU A 48 -13.40 -15.07 -18.65
CA GLU A 48 -14.37 -15.08 -19.75
C GLU A 48 -15.50 -14.09 -19.50
N GLU A 49 -15.91 -13.92 -18.24
CA GLU A 49 -16.95 -12.98 -17.84
C GLU A 49 -16.54 -11.54 -18.16
N LEU A 50 -15.28 -11.17 -17.88
CA LEU A 50 -14.77 -9.83 -18.21
C LEU A 50 -14.63 -9.62 -19.72
N LYS A 51 -14.36 -10.68 -20.50
CA LYS A 51 -14.34 -10.57 -21.96
C LYS A 51 -15.74 -10.33 -22.51
N GLN A 52 -16.73 -11.06 -22.02
CA GLN A 52 -18.13 -10.84 -22.41
C GLN A 52 -18.60 -9.43 -22.06
N GLU A 53 -18.21 -8.92 -20.89
CA GLU A 53 -18.47 -7.52 -20.54
C GLU A 53 -17.80 -6.54 -21.51
N LEU A 54 -16.53 -6.77 -21.86
CA LEU A 54 -15.79 -5.94 -22.83
C LEU A 54 -16.41 -5.97 -24.22
N GLU A 55 -16.79 -7.16 -24.69
CA GLU A 55 -17.43 -7.38 -25.98
C GLU A 55 -18.79 -6.68 -26.09
N ALA A 56 -19.48 -6.51 -24.95
CA ALA A 56 -20.75 -5.80 -24.88
C ALA A 56 -20.61 -4.26 -24.78
N MET A 57 -19.39 -3.71 -24.71
CA MET A 57 -19.18 -2.27 -24.58
C MET A 57 -19.23 -1.55 -25.93
N ASP A 58 -19.77 -0.33 -25.91
CA ASP A 58 -19.80 0.53 -27.09
C ASP A 58 -18.40 0.73 -27.67
N GLY A 59 -18.29 0.63 -29.00
CA GLY A 59 -17.03 0.80 -29.72
C GLY A 59 -16.11 -0.43 -29.72
N TYR A 60 -16.45 -1.53 -29.05
CA TYR A 60 -15.62 -2.75 -29.09
C TYR A 60 -15.65 -3.41 -30.49
N ASP A 61 -16.83 -3.73 -31.01
CA ASP A 61 -16.99 -4.46 -32.28
C ASP A 61 -16.37 -3.72 -33.47
N ASP A 62 -16.47 -2.39 -33.49
CA ASP A 62 -15.93 -1.53 -34.54
C ASP A 62 -14.48 -1.06 -34.26
N ALA A 63 -13.87 -1.50 -33.16
CA ALA A 63 -12.53 -1.12 -32.70
C ALA A 63 -12.33 0.41 -32.59
N GLN A 64 -13.36 1.12 -32.11
CA GLN A 64 -13.37 2.57 -31.90
C GLN A 64 -12.87 2.89 -30.49
N TRP A 65 -11.56 3.08 -30.33
CA TRP A 65 -10.94 3.32 -29.03
C TRP A 65 -11.48 4.57 -28.31
N ASP A 66 -11.82 5.61 -29.06
CA ASP A 66 -12.39 6.86 -28.55
C ASP A 66 -13.76 6.68 -27.89
N ILE A 67 -14.49 5.62 -28.26
CA ILE A 67 -15.77 5.20 -27.66
C ILE A 67 -15.55 4.08 -26.62
N LEU A 68 -14.73 3.07 -26.95
CA LEU A 68 -14.48 1.93 -26.09
C LEU A 68 -13.80 2.33 -24.77
N ARG A 69 -12.83 3.24 -24.82
CA ARG A 69 -12.10 3.71 -23.63
C ARG A 69 -13.04 4.34 -22.59
N PRO A 70 -13.90 5.32 -22.92
CA PRO A 70 -14.84 5.86 -21.94
C PRO A 70 -15.83 4.80 -21.45
N SER A 71 -16.35 3.90 -22.30
CA SER A 71 -17.26 2.83 -21.85
C SER A 71 -16.62 1.86 -20.85
N MET A 72 -15.36 1.47 -21.07
CA MET A 72 -14.61 0.70 -20.08
C MET A 72 -14.42 1.48 -18.76
N MET A 73 -14.15 2.78 -18.84
CA MET A 73 -14.01 3.62 -17.64
C MET A 73 -15.32 3.79 -16.88
N GLU A 74 -16.45 3.88 -17.57
CA GLU A 74 -17.77 3.97 -16.96
C GLU A 74 -18.11 2.67 -16.22
N LEU A 75 -17.96 1.50 -16.85
CA LEU A 75 -18.33 0.23 -16.21
C LEU A 75 -17.29 -0.27 -15.20
N TRP A 76 -16.00 -0.25 -15.57
CA TRP A 76 -14.93 -0.85 -14.76
C TRP A 76 -14.14 0.17 -13.96
N GLY A 77 -14.01 1.40 -14.45
CA GLY A 77 -13.44 2.49 -13.65
C GLY A 77 -14.33 2.82 -12.44
N GLU A 78 -15.66 2.69 -12.56
CA GLU A 78 -16.53 2.76 -11.38
C GLU A 78 -16.30 1.60 -10.41
N ARG A 79 -15.96 0.40 -10.90
CA ARG A 79 -15.59 -0.75 -10.04
C ARG A 79 -14.23 -0.57 -9.37
N ASP A 80 -13.36 0.34 -9.82
CA ASP A 80 -12.20 0.74 -9.02
C ASP A 80 -12.58 1.42 -7.72
N ASN A 81 -13.79 2.00 -7.67
CA ASN A 81 -14.37 2.50 -6.43
C ASN A 81 -14.87 1.37 -5.50
N THR A 82 -14.67 0.09 -5.86
CA THR A 82 -14.68 -0.99 -4.88
C THR A 82 -13.36 -0.90 -4.10
N ILE A 83 -13.34 0.03 -3.14
CA ILE A 83 -12.15 0.41 -2.39
C ILE A 83 -11.52 -0.84 -1.76
N LEU A 84 -10.40 -1.31 -2.33
CA LEU A 84 -9.66 -2.47 -1.78
C LEU A 84 -9.17 -2.18 -0.35
N HIS A 85 -8.74 -0.94 -0.14
CA HIS A 85 -8.25 -0.42 1.12
C HIS A 85 -8.68 1.03 1.29
N THR A 86 -9.32 1.32 2.41
CA THR A 86 -9.79 2.62 2.88
C THR A 86 -8.88 3.15 3.99
N GLN A 87 -9.03 4.42 4.37
CA GLN A 87 -8.44 4.92 5.61
C GLN A 87 -8.96 4.16 6.85
N GLN A 88 -10.19 3.64 6.80
CA GLN A 88 -10.77 2.82 7.87
C GLN A 88 -9.99 1.51 8.07
N ASP A 89 -9.43 0.92 7.01
CA ASP A 89 -8.60 -0.29 7.13
C ASP A 89 -7.31 -0.05 7.94
N LEU A 90 -6.72 1.15 7.86
CA LEU A 90 -5.60 1.52 8.74
C LEU A 90 -6.04 1.63 10.20
N ILE A 91 -7.24 2.16 10.43
CA ILE A 91 -7.84 2.32 11.76
C ILE A 91 -8.15 0.96 12.38
N ASP A 92 -8.80 0.08 11.62
CA ASP A 92 -9.19 -1.25 12.06
C ASP A 92 -7.98 -2.14 12.30
N LEU A 93 -6.97 -2.08 11.41
CA LEU A 93 -5.73 -2.84 11.56
C LEU A 93 -5.00 -2.47 12.85
N SER A 94 -4.80 -1.17 13.11
CA SER A 94 -4.10 -0.73 14.32
C SER A 94 -4.94 -0.94 15.59
N GLY A 95 -6.25 -0.68 15.52
CA GLY A 95 -7.18 -0.86 16.64
C GLY A 95 -7.32 -2.31 17.07
N LYS A 96 -7.34 -3.26 16.12
CA LYS A 96 -7.35 -4.70 16.40
C LYS A 96 -6.10 -5.14 17.18
N LEU A 97 -4.93 -4.59 16.84
CA LEU A 97 -3.68 -4.89 17.50
C LEU A 97 -3.56 -4.24 18.88
N ALA A 98 -4.07 -3.00 19.03
CA ALA A 98 -4.16 -2.33 20.32
C ALA A 98 -4.99 -3.16 21.32
N LYS A 99 -6.11 -3.76 20.86
CA LYS A 99 -6.98 -4.61 21.67
C LYS A 99 -6.38 -5.99 22.00
N LYS A 100 -5.58 -6.56 21.09
CA LYS A 100 -4.97 -7.90 21.26
C LYS A 100 -3.86 -7.94 22.31
N GLY A 101 -3.31 -6.79 22.70
CA GLY A 101 -2.30 -6.71 23.77
C GLY A 101 -0.86 -6.59 23.26
N GLU A 102 -0.61 -5.55 22.45
CA GLU A 102 0.69 -5.14 21.91
C GLU A 102 1.25 -5.91 20.71
N LEU A 103 2.09 -5.19 19.96
CA LEU A 103 3.16 -5.74 19.13
C LEU A 103 4.30 -6.21 20.06
N ALA A 104 4.12 -7.32 20.76
CA ALA A 104 5.04 -7.76 21.80
C ALA A 104 6.36 -8.30 21.22
N THR A 105 6.29 -8.95 20.06
CA THR A 105 7.41 -9.61 19.39
C THR A 105 7.88 -8.84 18.15
N VAL A 106 9.14 -9.06 17.76
CA VAL A 106 9.72 -8.56 16.50
C VAL A 106 8.89 -9.02 15.29
N GLN A 107 8.41 -10.28 15.32
CA GLN A 107 7.64 -10.85 14.22
C GLN A 107 6.26 -10.19 14.07
N GLU A 108 5.57 -9.92 15.17
CA GLU A 108 4.30 -9.18 15.16
C GLU A 108 4.49 -7.76 14.63
N TYR A 109 5.55 -7.08 15.08
CA TYR A 109 5.92 -5.77 14.56
C TYR A 109 6.16 -5.79 13.04
N LYS A 110 7.00 -6.70 12.53
CA LYS A 110 7.27 -6.82 11.09
C LYS A 110 6.02 -7.13 10.29
N THR A 111 5.16 -8.00 10.82
CA THR A 111 3.88 -8.36 10.18
C THR A 111 2.95 -7.15 10.10
N TYR A 112 2.85 -6.37 11.19
CA TYR A 112 2.06 -5.15 11.22
C TYR A 112 2.60 -4.09 10.27
N LEU A 113 3.90 -3.81 10.32
CA LEU A 113 4.56 -2.86 9.43
C LEU A 113 4.32 -3.19 7.96
N GLY A 114 4.46 -4.46 7.58
CA GLY A 114 4.22 -4.91 6.21
C GLY A 114 2.77 -4.68 5.76
N LYS A 115 1.78 -5.08 6.56
CA LYS A 115 0.36 -4.89 6.25
C LYS A 115 -0.02 -3.41 6.18
N PHE A 116 0.38 -2.63 7.19
CA PHE A 116 0.09 -1.21 7.24
C PHE A 116 0.73 -0.46 6.06
N SER A 117 1.98 -0.78 5.72
CA SER A 117 2.69 -0.16 4.58
C SER A 117 2.05 -0.50 3.23
N ALA A 118 1.51 -1.71 3.06
CA ALA A 118 0.80 -2.10 1.86
C ALA A 118 -0.49 -1.28 1.67
N ILE A 119 -1.32 -1.18 2.72
CA ILE A 119 -2.54 -0.37 2.75
C ILE A 119 -2.18 1.10 2.50
N LEU A 120 -1.22 1.66 3.23
CA LEU A 120 -0.78 3.05 3.07
C LEU A 120 -0.28 3.36 1.65
N THR A 121 0.49 2.46 1.06
CA THR A 121 0.98 2.60 -0.32
C THR A 121 -0.17 2.60 -1.31
N TYR A 122 -1.18 1.75 -1.11
CA TYR A 122 -2.41 1.77 -1.91
C TYR A 122 -3.12 3.12 -1.80
N LEU A 123 -3.36 3.61 -0.59
CA LEU A 123 -4.08 4.86 -0.37
C LEU A 123 -3.40 6.06 -1.04
N ILE A 124 -2.06 6.13 -0.99
CA ILE A 124 -1.30 7.21 -1.64
C ILE A 124 -1.34 7.09 -3.17
N LYS A 125 -1.17 5.88 -3.71
CA LYS A 125 -1.21 5.64 -5.17
C LYS A 125 -2.57 6.00 -5.78
N ASN A 126 -3.63 5.83 -5.00
CA ASN A 126 -5.00 6.14 -5.40
C ASN A 126 -5.46 7.53 -4.90
N GLU A 127 -4.52 8.40 -4.51
CA GLU A 127 -4.76 9.79 -4.08
C GLU A 127 -5.73 9.96 -2.89
N GLN A 128 -6.00 8.88 -2.15
CA GLN A 128 -6.83 8.87 -0.94
C GLN A 128 -6.09 9.41 0.30
N LEU A 129 -4.76 9.48 0.24
CA LEU A 129 -3.89 10.18 1.20
C LEU A 129 -2.86 11.00 0.44
N ARG A 130 -2.51 12.18 0.95
CA ARG A 130 -1.56 13.09 0.29
C ARG A 130 -0.12 12.69 0.55
N ALA A 131 0.16 12.18 1.75
CA ALA A 131 1.49 11.79 2.16
C ALA A 131 1.47 10.63 3.17
N ARG A 132 2.62 9.98 3.39
CA ARG A 132 2.73 8.88 4.38
C ARG A 132 2.59 9.40 5.82
N GLU A 133 3.01 10.65 6.02
CA GLU A 133 2.93 11.40 7.26
C GLU A 133 1.49 11.46 7.79
N ASP A 134 0.50 11.51 6.91
CA ASP A 134 -0.92 11.59 7.26
C ASP A 134 -1.36 10.36 8.09
N ALA A 135 -0.68 9.22 7.93
CA ALA A 135 -0.96 7.98 8.66
C ALA A 135 -0.01 7.71 9.84
N SER A 136 0.96 8.59 10.11
CA SER A 136 2.02 8.34 11.10
C SER A 136 1.49 8.22 12.53
N TYR A 137 0.53 9.06 12.92
CA TYR A 137 -0.12 8.91 14.22
C TYR A 137 -1.00 7.68 14.30
N GLN A 138 -1.67 7.31 13.21
CA GLN A 138 -2.50 6.11 13.15
C GLN A 138 -1.66 4.85 13.36
N PHE A 139 -0.46 4.79 12.76
CA PHE A 139 0.48 3.67 12.95
C PHE A 139 0.86 3.48 14.43
N LEU A 140 1.07 4.58 15.15
CA LEU A 140 1.43 4.53 16.57
C LEU A 140 0.31 3.96 17.46
N THR A 141 -0.95 4.00 17.03
CA THR A 141 -2.08 3.53 17.85
C THR A 141 -2.06 2.02 18.09
N ALA A 142 -1.36 1.23 17.26
CA ALA A 142 -1.21 -0.21 17.47
C ALA A 142 -0.30 -0.57 18.66
N PHE A 143 0.53 0.37 19.11
CA PHE A 143 1.46 0.18 20.21
C PHE A 143 0.78 0.46 21.55
N SER A 144 1.27 -0.13 22.65
CA SER A 144 0.76 0.23 23.98
C SER A 144 1.00 1.69 24.34
N PRO A 145 0.23 2.25 25.28
CA PRO A 145 0.45 3.62 25.78
C PRO A 145 1.90 3.88 26.21
N THR A 146 2.54 2.93 26.89
CA THR A 146 3.96 3.03 27.30
C THR A 146 4.89 3.09 26.09
N SER A 147 4.67 2.22 25.11
CA SER A 147 5.47 2.18 23.88
C SER A 147 5.28 3.43 23.04
N GLN A 148 4.04 3.90 22.88
CA GLN A 148 3.73 5.17 22.23
C GLN A 148 4.45 6.34 22.90
N LYS A 149 4.44 6.39 24.24
CA LYS A 149 5.14 7.43 25.01
C LYS A 149 6.65 7.38 24.77
N ASN A 150 7.24 6.19 24.74
CA ASN A 150 8.68 6.01 24.50
C ASN A 150 9.07 6.40 23.07
N ILE A 151 8.30 5.99 22.07
CA ILE A 151 8.52 6.37 20.66
C ILE A 151 8.39 7.90 20.50
N LYS A 152 7.32 8.50 21.06
CA LYS A 152 7.14 9.96 21.03
C LYS A 152 8.30 10.70 21.71
N ARG A 153 8.81 10.20 22.84
CA ARG A 153 10.00 10.76 23.50
C ARG A 153 11.23 10.68 22.61
N ALA A 154 11.48 9.55 21.96
CA ALA A 154 12.60 9.41 21.03
C ALA A 154 12.53 10.44 19.88
N LEU A 155 11.33 10.62 19.29
CA LEU A 155 11.11 11.62 18.25
C LEU A 155 11.36 13.06 18.75
N VAL A 156 10.95 13.39 19.99
CA VAL A 156 11.24 14.70 20.60
C VAL A 156 12.75 14.89 20.80
N THR A 157 13.43 13.91 21.39
CA THR A 157 14.88 13.98 21.66
C THR A 157 15.68 14.16 20.38
N GLN A 158 15.27 13.51 19.29
CA GLN A 158 15.91 13.62 17.99
C GLN A 158 15.44 14.83 17.15
N GLN A 159 14.58 15.69 17.70
CA GLN A 159 14.00 16.85 17.00
C GLN A 159 13.24 16.49 15.71
N GLN A 160 12.62 15.31 15.68
CA GLN A 160 11.91 14.74 14.53
C GLN A 160 10.41 14.99 14.53
N LEU A 161 9.91 15.86 15.44
CA LEU A 161 8.52 16.33 15.44
C LEU A 161 8.45 17.72 14.78
N PRO A 162 8.00 17.81 13.51
CA PRO A 162 7.87 19.08 12.83
C PRO A 162 6.76 19.93 13.45
N LYS A 163 6.91 21.25 13.34
CA LYS A 163 5.90 22.23 13.72
C LYS A 163 5.37 22.97 12.50
N GLY A 164 4.10 23.35 12.54
CA GLY A 164 3.51 24.27 11.58
C GLY A 164 4.02 25.71 11.79
N PRO A 165 3.79 26.61 10.80
CA PRO A 165 4.13 28.04 10.92
C PRO A 165 3.47 28.72 12.13
N ASP A 166 2.31 28.22 12.54
CA ASP A 166 1.52 28.64 13.70
C ASP A 166 1.94 27.95 15.03
N GLY A 167 2.98 27.12 14.99
CA GLY A 167 3.43 26.33 16.14
C GLY A 167 2.62 25.05 16.38
N SER A 168 1.63 24.73 15.53
CA SER A 168 0.87 23.48 15.61
C SER A 168 1.78 22.26 15.45
N SER A 169 1.43 21.15 16.09
CA SER A 169 2.17 19.89 15.91
C SER A 169 1.79 19.25 14.58
N LYS A 170 2.79 18.98 13.73
CA LYS A 170 2.60 18.17 12.52
C LYS A 170 2.97 16.72 12.80
N PRO A 171 2.41 15.76 12.05
CA PRO A 171 2.87 14.38 12.13
C PRO A 171 4.37 14.28 11.84
N PRO A 172 5.10 13.41 12.55
CA PRO A 172 6.48 13.07 12.19
C PRO A 172 6.54 12.48 10.78
N LYS A 173 7.73 12.54 10.18
CA LYS A 173 8.01 11.81 8.94
C LYS A 173 7.85 10.30 9.15
N TRP A 174 7.33 9.62 8.13
CA TRP A 174 7.06 8.19 8.19
C TRP A 174 8.32 7.37 8.53
N GLU A 175 9.44 7.69 7.91
CA GLU A 175 10.73 7.04 8.16
C GLU A 175 11.23 7.20 9.60
N HIS A 176 10.99 8.36 10.21
CA HIS A 176 11.40 8.62 11.60
C HIS A 176 10.56 7.80 12.58
N VAL A 177 9.25 7.63 12.30
CA VAL A 177 8.36 6.80 13.11
C VAL A 177 8.79 5.34 13.07
N ILE A 178 9.10 4.81 11.88
CA ILE A 178 9.57 3.44 11.73
C ILE A 178 10.88 3.25 12.49
N ALA A 179 11.88 4.12 12.25
CA ALA A 179 13.18 4.00 12.90
C ALA A 179 13.07 4.04 14.44
N ALA A 180 12.25 4.95 14.98
CA ALA A 180 12.03 5.03 16.42
C ALA A 180 11.28 3.81 16.98
N ALA A 181 10.39 3.20 16.19
CA ALA A 181 9.71 1.96 16.59
C ALA A 181 10.64 0.74 16.51
N GLU A 182 11.48 0.63 15.48
CA GLU A 182 12.44 -0.47 15.28
C GLU A 182 13.48 -0.52 16.41
N ALA A 183 14.04 0.64 16.78
CA ALA A 183 15.03 0.73 17.86
C ALA A 183 14.55 0.11 19.19
N ARG A 184 13.24 0.14 19.48
CA ARG A 184 12.65 -0.53 20.66
C ARG A 184 12.85 -2.04 20.61
N TYR A 185 12.70 -2.65 19.44
CA TYR A 185 12.79 -4.10 19.27
C TYR A 185 14.24 -4.57 19.19
N GLU A 186 15.14 -3.74 18.71
CA GLU A 186 16.59 -4.01 18.73
C GLU A 186 17.14 -3.99 20.16
N LEU A 187 16.73 -3.03 20.99
CA LEU A 187 17.14 -2.95 22.41
C LEU A 187 16.64 -4.16 23.22
N LYS A 188 15.42 -4.66 22.96
CA LYS A 188 14.89 -5.88 23.60
C LYS A 188 15.72 -7.14 23.31
N ASN A 189 16.41 -7.21 22.17
CA ASN A 189 17.24 -8.36 21.83
C ASN A 189 18.62 -8.33 22.52
N GLN A 190 19.06 -7.17 23.02
CA GLN A 190 20.32 -7.03 23.77
C GLN A 190 20.17 -7.33 25.27
N ASP A 191 18.97 -7.20 25.83
CA ASP A 191 18.67 -7.44 27.25
C ASP A 191 18.30 -8.90 27.60
N SER A 192 18.48 -9.87 26.69
CA SER A 192 18.34 -11.29 27.04
C SER A 192 19.64 -11.79 27.70
N PRO A 193 19.67 -12.09 29.01
CA PRO A 193 20.89 -12.57 29.63
C PRO A 193 21.13 -14.01 29.18
N THR A 194 22.25 -14.24 28.48
CA THR A 194 22.91 -15.55 28.47
C THR A 194 23.31 -15.89 29.91
N SER A 195 22.40 -16.52 30.64
CA SER A 195 22.70 -17.22 31.87
C SER A 195 23.27 -18.59 31.50
N VAL A 196 24.58 -18.75 31.60
CA VAL A 196 25.19 -19.98 32.12
C VAL A 196 26.32 -19.55 33.04
N ASP A 197 26.00 -19.45 34.32
CA ASP A 197 26.97 -19.64 35.39
C ASP A 197 27.31 -21.13 35.46
N SER A 198 28.60 -21.45 35.49
CA SER A 198 29.13 -22.65 36.11
C SER A 198 30.56 -22.38 36.55
N ARG A 199 30.72 -21.64 37.64
CA ARG A 199 31.80 -21.92 38.59
C ARG A 199 31.55 -23.26 39.25
N SER A 200 32.32 -24.28 38.90
CA SER A 200 32.89 -25.25 39.85
C SER A 200 33.72 -26.30 39.14
N GLN A 201 35.05 -26.21 39.28
CA GLN A 201 35.87 -27.26 39.89
C GLN A 201 37.31 -26.77 40.05
N ILE A 202 37.62 -26.37 41.29
CA ILE A 202 38.96 -26.55 41.84
C ILE A 202 38.95 -27.96 42.45
N ARG A 203 39.72 -28.87 41.88
CA ARG A 203 40.53 -29.87 42.60
C ARG A 203 41.53 -30.51 41.66
#